data_AF-A0ABD0RVF5-F1
#
_entry.id   AF-A0ABD0RVF5-F1
#
_cell.length_a   1.000
_cell.length_b   1.000
_cell.length_c   1.000
_cell.angle_alpha   90.00
_cell.angle_beta   90.00
_cell.angle_gamma   90.00
#
_symmetry.space_group_name_H-M   'P 1'
#
loop_
_entity.id
_entity.type
_entity.pdbx_description
1 polymer ?
#
loop_
_entity_poly.entity_id
_entity_poly.type
_entity_poly.pdbx_seq_one_letter_code
_entity_poly.pdbx_strand_id
1 'polypeptide(L)' 'ATIMVFQAVAEYHTQVKDRQNFNLNVELSVPGRVKPARWTFRRDNMHLTRSDK' A
#
# COMPACT_ATOMS: atom_id res chain seq x y z
N ALA A 1 14.93 15.59 -6.58
CA ALA A 1 14.10 15.05 -7.68
C ALA A 1 12.74 14.58 -7.15
N THR A 2 11.94 15.49 -6.61
CA THR A 2 10.70 15.13 -5.87
C THR A 2 9.48 15.31 -6.76
N ILE A 3 9.39 16.44 -7.46
CA ILE A 3 8.24 16.80 -8.31
C ILE A 3 8.13 15.87 -9.53
N MET A 4 9.24 15.62 -10.24
CA MET A 4 9.23 14.77 -11.46
C MET A 4 8.79 13.33 -11.17
N VAL A 5 9.16 12.77 -10.01
CA VAL A 5 8.79 11.41 -9.63
C VAL A 5 7.29 11.33 -9.32
N PHE A 6 6.74 12.31 -8.58
CA PHE A 6 5.31 12.32 -8.28
C PHE A 6 4.45 12.50 -9.54
N GLN A 7 4.85 13.37 -10.48
CA GLN A 7 4.14 13.57 -11.74
C GLN A 7 4.11 12.29 -12.58
N ALA A 8 5.26 11.66 -12.81
CA ALA A 8 5.35 10.44 -13.60
C ALA A 8 4.54 9.28 -13.01
N VAL A 9 4.54 9.13 -11.69
CA VAL A 9 3.74 8.10 -11.00
C VAL A 9 2.24 8.38 -11.10
N ALA A 10 1.81 9.64 -10.94
CA ALA A 10 0.41 10.02 -11.08
C ALA A 10 -0.11 9.77 -12.51
N GLU A 11 0.64 10.16 -13.53
CA GLU A 11 0.28 9.94 -14.93
C GLU A 11 0.09 8.46 -15.26
N TYR A 12 0.97 7.59 -14.77
CA TYR A 12 0.84 6.14 -14.92
C TYR A 12 -0.48 5.62 -14.33
N HIS A 13 -0.79 6.00 -13.09
CA HIS A 13 -2.02 5.56 -12.44
C HIS A 13 -3.30 6.09 -13.12
N THR A 14 -3.26 7.28 -13.73
CA THR A 14 -4.42 7.82 -14.48
C THR A 14 -4.68 7.13 -15.82
N GLN A 15 -3.64 6.66 -16.50
CA GLN A 15 -3.75 6.07 -17.85
C GLN A 15 -4.07 4.57 -17.81
N VAL A 16 -3.65 3.87 -16.76
CA VAL A 16 -3.94 2.45 -16.59
C VAL A 16 -5.35 2.27 -16.06
N LYS A 17 -6.24 1.63 -16.84
CA LYS A 17 -7.61 1.35 -16.39
C LYS A 17 -7.60 0.50 -15.12
N ASP A 18 -8.21 1.06 -14.09
CA ASP A 18 -8.32 0.63 -12.69
C ASP A 18 -9.07 -0.72 -12.50
N ARG A 19 -8.54 -1.78 -13.10
CA ARG A 19 -9.11 -3.15 -13.11
C ARG A 19 -8.32 -4.14 -12.26
N GLN A 20 -7.45 -3.68 -11.36
CA GLN A 20 -6.82 -4.59 -10.42
C GLN A 20 -7.72 -4.77 -9.21
N ASN A 21 -8.05 -6.04 -8.92
CA ASN A 21 -8.62 -6.43 -7.63
C ASN A 21 -7.56 -6.17 -6.55
N PHE A 22 -7.50 -4.93 -6.07
CA PHE A 22 -6.56 -4.51 -5.04
C PHE A 22 -6.98 -5.12 -3.71
N ASN A 23 -6.37 -6.26 -3.39
CA ASN A 23 -6.56 -6.99 -2.14
C ASN A 23 -5.22 -7.60 -1.73
N LEU A 24 -4.47 -6.88 -0.92
CA LEU A 24 -3.15 -7.25 -0.44
C LEU A 24 -3.24 -7.69 1.02
N ASN A 25 -2.80 -8.90 1.31
CA ASN A 25 -2.59 -9.37 2.67
C ASN A 25 -1.11 -9.21 3.00
N VAL A 26 -0.81 -8.36 3.99
CA VAL A 26 0.54 -8.04 4.42
C VAL A 26 0.75 -8.57 5.83
N GLU A 27 1.85 -9.28 6.03
CA GLU A 27 2.32 -9.72 7.34
C GLU A 27 3.65 -9.03 7.66
N LEU A 28 3.73 -8.39 8.82
CA LEU A 28 4.93 -7.77 9.36
C LEU A 28 5.40 -8.59 10.56
N SER A 29 6.56 -9.23 10.42
CA SER A 29 7.23 -9.96 11.48
C SER A 29 8.42 -9.16 11.99
N VAL A 30 8.40 -8.82 13.29
CA VAL A 30 9.45 -8.04 13.95
C VAL A 30 10.14 -8.94 14.98
N PRO A 31 11.48 -9.09 14.92
CA PRO A 31 12.22 -9.85 15.92
C PRO A 31 11.91 -9.38 17.35
N GLY A 32 11.68 -10.32 18.26
CA GLY A 32 11.31 -10.03 19.65
C GLY A 32 9.80 -9.90 19.90
N ARG A 33 8.96 -9.93 18.87
CA ARG A 33 7.50 -10.06 19.04
C ARG A 33 7.03 -11.50 18.93
N VAL A 34 6.09 -11.85 19.80
CA VAL A 34 5.50 -13.20 19.87
C VAL A 34 4.57 -13.49 18.69
N LYS A 35 3.90 -12.45 18.14
CA LYS A 35 2.97 -12.59 17.02
C LYS A 35 3.22 -11.53 15.95
N PRO A 36 3.16 -11.88 14.65
CA PRO A 36 3.29 -10.91 13.58
C PRO A 36 2.04 -10.03 13.47
N ALA A 37 2.21 -8.79 13.01
CA ALA A 37 1.11 -7.91 12.67
C ALA A 37 0.59 -8.28 11.26
N ARG A 38 -0.73 -8.34 11.10
CA ARG A 38 -1.38 -8.67 9.82
C ARG A 38 -2.34 -7.57 9.41
N TRP A 39 -2.22 -7.12 8.17
CA TRP A 39 -3.12 -6.13 7.59
C TRP A 39 -3.64 -6.60 6.23
N THR A 40 -4.88 -6.21 5.94
CA THR A 40 -5.48 -6.41 4.63
C THR A 40 -5.78 -5.05 4.02
N PHE A 41 -5.05 -4.71 2.96
CA PHE A 41 -5.27 -3.51 2.16
C PHE A 41 -6.19 -3.84 0.99
N ARG A 42 -7.33 -3.17 0.95
CA ARG A 42 -8.39 -3.32 -0.05
C ARG A 42 -8.72 -1.95 -0.61
N ARG A 43 -9.43 -1.91 -1.74
CA ARG A 43 -9.81 -0.65 -2.40
C ARG A 43 -10.57 0.31 -1.48
N ASP A 44 -11.38 -0.19 -0.54
CA ASP A 44 -12.12 0.60 0.44
C ASP A 44 -11.22 1.25 1.51
N ASN A 45 -10.03 0.71 1.75
CA ASN A 45 -9.12 1.17 2.80
C ASN A 45 -7.71 1.52 2.30
N MET A 46 -7.51 1.57 0.98
CA MET A 46 -6.18 1.72 0.35
C MET A 46 -5.51 3.06 0.63
N HIS A 47 -6.28 4.08 1.00
CA HIS A 47 -5.76 5.41 1.35
C HIS A 47 -5.44 5.55 2.85
N LEU A 48 -5.64 4.50 3.66
CA LEU A 48 -5.32 4.51 5.08
C LEU A 48 -3.86 4.12 5.31
N THR A 49 -3.18 4.92 6.14
CA THR A 49 -1.85 4.59 6.64
C THR A 49 -1.95 3.59 7.80
N ARG A 50 -1.09 2.57 7.79
CA ARG A 50 -0.90 1.65 8.91
C ARG A 50 0.46 1.92 9.54
N SER A 51 0.46 2.06 10.86
CA SER A 51 1.66 2.12 11.68
C SER A 51 1.60 1.01 12.70
N ASP A 52 2.77 0.53 13.09
CA ASP A 52 2.96 -0.54 14.05
C ASP A 52 3.83 -0.01 15.20
N LYS A 53 3.49 -0.37 16.45
CA LYS A 53 4.05 0.24 17.67
C LYS A 53 5.27 -0.50 18.19
#